data_AF-A0A847GRN5-F1
#
_entry.id   AF-A0A847GRN5-F1
#
_cell.length_a   1.000
_cell.length_b   1.000
_cell.length_c   1.000
_cell.angle_alpha   90.00
_cell.angle_beta   90.00
_cell.angle_gamma   90.00
#
_symmetry.space_group_name_H-M   'P 1'
#
loop_
_entity.id
_entity.type
_entity.pdbx_description
1 polymer ?
#
loop_
_entity_poly.entity_id
_entity_poly.type
_entity_poly.pdbx_seq_one_letter_code
_entity_poly.pdbx_strand_id
1 'polypeptide(L)'
;MNRMQPNSITRRELLMGAAVMLALTVSESLGVRNGLAADPQATAPNVIQQENAREGATDWQLTRTRVDKPDGCRCLAIEGYCSRQSVAAGEKLQIMVSTQPASKFQIEIFRTGYYGGRGARLVTKLGPLEGQTQPTPEPDERTM
;
A
#
# COMPACT_ATOMS: atom_id res chain seq x y z
N MET A 1 9.79 15.08 -50.97
CA MET A 1 9.86 14.11 -49.85
C MET A 1 9.19 14.70 -48.63
N ASN A 2 8.00 14.20 -48.27
CA ASN A 2 7.28 14.56 -47.05
C ASN A 2 7.97 13.97 -45.81
N ARG A 3 8.21 14.78 -44.79
CA ARG A 3 8.56 14.31 -43.43
C ARG A 3 7.28 14.37 -42.58
N MET A 4 6.69 13.22 -42.27
CA MET A 4 5.63 13.12 -41.25
C MET A 4 6.26 13.30 -39.86
N GLN A 5 5.81 14.32 -39.13
CA GLN A 5 6.04 14.47 -37.69
C GLN A 5 4.86 13.78 -36.96
N PRO A 6 5.08 12.89 -35.97
CA PRO A 6 4.01 12.33 -35.18
C PRO A 6 3.53 13.34 -34.12
N ASN A 7 2.28 13.80 -34.23
CA ASN A 7 1.58 14.53 -33.18
C ASN A 7 1.39 13.62 -31.95
N SER A 8 2.17 13.80 -30.90
CA SER A 8 1.93 13.16 -29.61
C SER A 8 1.13 14.08 -28.70
N ILE A 9 -0.19 13.93 -28.70
CA ILE A 9 -1.06 14.59 -27.71
C ILE A 9 -0.76 13.99 -26.34
N THR A 10 -0.42 14.82 -25.38
CA THR A 10 0.01 14.36 -24.05
C THR A 10 -1.22 14.24 -23.13
N ARG A 11 -1.26 13.25 -22.22
CA ARG A 11 -2.37 13.06 -21.24
C ARG A 11 -2.71 14.33 -20.43
N ARG A 12 -1.77 15.28 -20.34
CA ARG A 12 -1.91 16.57 -19.67
C ARG A 12 -2.75 17.58 -20.47
N GLU A 13 -2.76 17.49 -21.80
CA GLU A 13 -3.60 18.33 -22.67
C GLU A 13 -5.07 17.87 -22.64
N LEU A 14 -5.31 16.57 -22.45
CA LEU A 14 -6.65 16.01 -22.28
C LEU A 14 -7.34 16.44 -20.97
N LEU A 15 -6.57 16.85 -19.95
CA LEU A 15 -7.08 17.22 -18.62
C LEU A 15 -7.26 18.74 -18.41
N MET A 16 -6.83 19.58 -19.36
CA MET A 16 -6.90 21.05 -19.22
C MET A 16 -8.02 21.71 -20.06
N GLY A 17 -8.75 20.95 -20.88
CA GLY A 17 -9.79 21.46 -21.78
C GLY A 17 -11.19 21.63 -21.18
N ALA A 18 -11.31 21.99 -19.89
CA ALA A 18 -12.60 22.21 -19.25
C ALA A 18 -12.62 23.50 -18.42
N ALA A 19 -12.86 24.64 -19.07
CA ALA A 19 -13.60 25.77 -18.49
C ALA A 19 -13.76 26.94 -19.49
N VAL A 20 -14.91 27.60 -19.37
CA VAL A 20 -15.35 28.87 -20.00
C VAL A 20 -16.01 28.73 -21.38
N MET A 21 -17.33 28.47 -21.37
CA MET A 21 -18.23 29.01 -22.38
C MET A 21 -19.23 29.96 -21.70
N LEU A 22 -19.14 31.24 -22.07
CA LEU A 22 -20.08 32.30 -21.71
C LEU A 22 -21.26 32.28 -22.71
N ALA A 23 -22.47 32.48 -22.19
CA ALA A 23 -23.75 32.26 -22.85
C ALA A 23 -24.08 33.21 -24.02
N LEU A 24 -24.80 32.69 -25.04
CA LEU A 24 -26.16 33.08 -25.47
C LEU A 24 -26.45 32.54 -26.89
N THR A 25 -27.52 31.75 -27.07
CA THR A 25 -28.54 31.91 -28.12
C THR A 25 -29.69 30.91 -27.90
N VAL A 26 -30.92 31.41 -28.03
CA VAL A 26 -32.20 30.70 -27.92
C VAL A 26 -32.52 30.00 -29.24
N SER A 27 -32.99 28.74 -29.21
CA SER A 27 -33.95 28.18 -30.17
C SER A 27 -34.37 26.76 -29.76
N GLU A 28 -35.68 26.53 -29.73
CA GLU A 28 -36.33 25.25 -29.41
C GLU A 28 -36.12 24.23 -30.54
N SER A 29 -35.78 22.99 -30.17
CA SER A 29 -36.09 21.81 -30.98
C SER A 29 -36.33 20.63 -30.06
N LEU A 30 -37.48 19.98 -30.25
CA LEU A 30 -37.92 18.75 -29.58
C LEU A 30 -36.89 17.63 -29.77
N GLY A 31 -35.97 17.50 -28.80
CA GLY A 31 -34.98 16.43 -28.74
C GLY A 31 -35.50 15.30 -27.86
N VAL A 32 -35.68 14.12 -28.47
CA VAL A 32 -35.93 12.82 -27.84
C VAL A 32 -35.18 12.72 -26.50
N ARG A 33 -35.93 12.57 -25.39
CA ARG A 33 -35.36 12.16 -24.10
C ARG A 33 -34.86 10.73 -24.27
N ASN A 34 -33.63 10.60 -24.77
CA ASN A 34 -32.94 9.32 -24.78
C ASN A 34 -32.66 8.99 -23.31
N GLY A 35 -33.56 8.22 -22.71
CA GLY A 35 -33.46 7.69 -21.36
C GLY A 35 -32.27 6.75 -21.29
N LEU A 36 -31.08 7.31 -21.16
CA LEU A 36 -29.98 6.64 -20.49
C LEU A 36 -30.31 6.77 -19.00
N ALA A 37 -31.23 5.93 -18.53
CA ALA A 37 -31.30 5.63 -17.12
C ALA A 37 -29.90 5.10 -16.77
N ALA A 38 -29.10 5.95 -16.12
CA ALA A 38 -27.83 5.54 -15.57
C ALA A 38 -28.12 4.32 -14.70
N ASP A 39 -27.46 3.21 -15.00
CA ASP A 39 -27.59 1.98 -14.24
C ASP A 39 -27.31 2.32 -12.76
N PRO A 40 -28.29 2.19 -11.84
CA PRO A 40 -28.06 2.51 -10.44
C PRO A 40 -26.97 1.63 -9.80
N GLN A 41 -26.57 0.52 -10.45
CA GLN A 41 -25.43 -0.30 -10.06
C GLN A 41 -24.06 0.36 -10.32
N ALA A 42 -23.98 1.43 -11.12
CA ALA A 42 -22.73 2.15 -11.37
C ALA A 42 -22.26 3.00 -10.17
N THR A 43 -23.00 3.01 -9.05
CA THR A 43 -22.77 3.91 -7.92
C THR A 43 -22.20 3.24 -6.67
N ALA A 44 -22.24 1.91 -6.58
CA ALA A 44 -21.72 1.20 -5.42
C ALA A 44 -20.19 1.07 -5.51
N PRO A 45 -19.43 1.49 -4.48
CA PRO A 45 -17.98 1.36 -4.50
C PRO A 45 -17.58 -0.12 -4.51
N ASN A 46 -16.62 -0.49 -5.33
CA ASN A 46 -16.07 -1.85 -5.35
C ASN A 46 -15.25 -2.15 -4.08
N VAL A 47 -14.87 -3.41 -3.86
CA VAL A 47 -14.13 -3.85 -2.66
C VAL A 47 -12.81 -3.10 -2.45
N ILE A 48 -12.13 -2.71 -3.52
CA ILE A 48 -10.88 -1.95 -3.46
C ILE A 48 -11.13 -0.50 -3.07
N GLN A 49 -12.18 0.12 -3.62
CA GLN A 49 -12.60 1.47 -3.25
C GLN A 49 -13.05 1.54 -1.80
N GLN A 50 -13.82 0.55 -1.33
CA GLN A 50 -14.23 0.44 0.06
C GLN A 50 -13.04 0.28 1.00
N GLU A 51 -12.07 -0.58 0.66
CA GLU A 51 -10.86 -0.74 1.48
C GLU A 51 -9.98 0.51 1.46
N ASN A 52 -9.75 1.13 0.30
CA ASN A 52 -8.92 2.32 0.16
C ASN A 52 -9.54 3.58 0.79
N ALA A 53 -10.86 3.58 1.04
CA ALA A 53 -11.56 4.64 1.77
C ALA A 53 -11.30 4.59 3.28
N ARG A 54 -10.73 3.50 3.81
CA ARG A 54 -10.34 3.40 5.21
C ARG A 54 -9.16 4.32 5.54
N GLU A 55 -9.06 4.68 6.80
CA GLU A 55 -7.98 5.54 7.30
C GLU A 55 -6.60 4.88 7.09
N GLY A 56 -5.68 5.60 6.44
CA GLY A 56 -4.30 5.17 6.28
C GLY A 56 -3.38 5.63 7.41
N ALA A 57 -2.19 5.03 7.51
CA ALA A 57 -1.15 5.34 8.47
C ALA A 57 0.07 5.97 7.76
N THR A 58 0.77 6.89 8.41
CA THR A 58 1.97 7.57 7.87
C THR A 58 3.27 7.09 8.52
N ASP A 59 3.17 6.32 9.60
CA ASP A 59 4.26 5.84 10.46
C ASP A 59 4.63 4.36 10.20
N TRP A 60 4.17 3.79 9.08
CA TRP A 60 4.43 2.39 8.72
C TRP A 60 5.86 2.12 8.24
N GLN A 61 6.59 3.16 7.82
CA GLN A 61 7.98 3.03 7.37
C GLN A 61 8.94 3.06 8.55
N LEU A 62 9.93 2.17 8.52
CA LEU A 62 10.99 2.17 9.52
C LEU A 62 11.87 3.41 9.35
N THR A 63 11.82 4.32 10.32
CA THR A 63 12.62 5.55 10.35
C THR A 63 13.88 5.44 11.20
N ARG A 64 13.98 4.40 12.04
CA ARG A 64 15.09 4.16 12.97
C ARG A 64 15.66 2.76 12.76
N THR A 65 16.43 2.60 11.70
CA THR A 65 17.18 1.37 11.43
C THR A 65 18.57 1.47 12.06
N ARG A 66 19.06 0.34 12.59
CA ARG A 66 20.38 0.21 13.20
C ARG A 66 20.96 -1.14 12.81
N VAL A 67 22.25 -1.17 12.54
CA VAL A 67 23.02 -2.40 12.33
C VAL A 67 24.14 -2.38 13.36
N ASP A 68 24.42 -3.50 14.01
CA ASP A 68 25.42 -3.53 15.08
C ASP A 68 26.86 -3.41 14.57
N LYS A 69 27.12 -3.83 13.32
CA LYS A 69 28.42 -3.74 12.66
C LYS A 69 28.27 -3.10 11.28
N PRO A 70 29.20 -2.25 10.81
CA PRO A 70 29.10 -1.61 9.49
C PRO A 70 28.95 -2.59 8.32
N ASP A 71 29.65 -3.73 8.37
CA ASP A 71 29.58 -4.79 7.36
C ASP A 71 28.64 -5.94 7.76
N GLY A 72 27.80 -5.72 8.78
CA GLY A 72 26.88 -6.72 9.30
C GLY A 72 25.50 -6.65 8.68
N CYS A 73 24.72 -7.71 8.88
CA CYS A 73 23.30 -7.75 8.53
C CYS A 73 22.38 -7.84 9.76
N ARG A 74 22.94 -7.73 10.99
CA ARG A 74 22.24 -8.00 12.25
C ARG A 74 21.98 -6.75 13.09
N CYS A 75 20.87 -6.79 13.82
CA CYS A 75 20.49 -5.83 14.85
C CYS A 75 19.98 -6.60 16.07
N LEU A 76 20.89 -6.98 16.96
CA LEU A 76 20.62 -7.80 18.14
C LEU A 76 19.60 -7.17 19.09
N ALA A 77 19.46 -5.84 19.09
CA ALA A 77 18.45 -5.16 19.90
C ALA A 77 17.03 -5.66 19.58
N ILE A 78 16.72 -5.87 18.30
CA ILE A 78 15.51 -6.55 17.85
C ILE A 78 15.71 -7.06 16.42
N GLU A 79 15.56 -8.36 16.24
CA GLU A 79 15.61 -9.02 14.93
C GLU A 79 14.52 -10.09 14.85
N GLY A 80 14.08 -10.41 13.64
CA GLY A 80 13.06 -11.41 13.46
C GLY A 80 12.76 -11.73 12.01
N TYR A 81 12.08 -12.85 11.82
CA TYR A 81 11.64 -13.33 10.51
C TYR A 81 10.32 -14.08 10.64
N CYS A 82 9.63 -14.23 9.52
CA CYS A 82 8.39 -15.00 9.46
C CYS A 82 8.68 -16.42 8.94
N SER A 83 7.91 -17.41 9.39
CA SER A 83 8.13 -18.81 9.00
C SER A 83 7.87 -19.08 7.52
N ARG A 84 7.09 -18.21 6.87
CA ARG A 84 6.70 -18.28 5.46
C ARG A 84 6.57 -16.87 4.90
N GLN A 85 6.73 -16.74 3.59
CA GLN A 85 6.54 -15.47 2.88
C GLN A 85 5.07 -15.23 2.52
N SER A 86 4.29 -16.29 2.38
CA SER A 86 2.87 -16.25 2.05
C SER A 86 2.10 -17.33 2.79
N VAL A 87 0.84 -17.06 3.09
CA VAL A 87 -0.11 -17.98 3.70
C VAL A 87 -1.49 -17.77 3.08
N ALA A 88 -2.29 -18.83 3.01
CA ALA A 88 -3.70 -18.73 2.64
C ALA A 88 -4.55 -18.22 3.81
N ALA A 89 -5.77 -17.76 3.52
CA ALA A 89 -6.71 -17.34 4.56
C ALA A 89 -7.04 -18.52 5.49
N GLY A 90 -6.97 -18.29 6.80
CA GLY A 90 -7.19 -19.32 7.82
C GLY A 90 -5.93 -20.11 8.22
N GLU A 91 -4.84 -20.00 7.45
CA GLU A 91 -3.56 -20.60 7.84
C GLU A 91 -2.83 -19.78 8.90
N LYS A 92 -1.86 -20.42 9.56
CA LYS A 92 -1.03 -19.80 10.61
C LYS A 92 0.32 -19.37 10.05
N LEU A 93 0.69 -18.12 10.35
CA LEU A 93 2.03 -17.58 10.15
C LEU A 93 2.72 -17.45 11.50
N GLN A 94 3.91 -18.02 11.65
CA GLN A 94 4.72 -17.83 12.85
C GLN A 94 5.68 -16.67 12.62
N ILE A 95 5.84 -15.83 13.65
CA ILE A 95 6.76 -14.69 13.66
C ILE A 95 7.77 -14.97 14.76
N MET A 96 9.04 -15.12 14.37
CA MET A 96 10.13 -15.44 15.27
C MET A 96 10.88 -14.14 15.55
N VAL A 97 10.93 -13.75 16.82
CA VAL A 97 11.55 -12.50 17.27
C VAL A 97 12.61 -12.83 18.32
N SER A 98 13.75 -12.18 18.21
CA SER A 98 14.83 -12.20 19.20
C SER A 98 15.11 -10.76 19.65
N THR A 99 15.29 -10.57 20.95
CA THR A 99 15.71 -9.28 21.54
C THR A 99 16.89 -9.51 22.47
N GLN A 100 17.95 -8.73 22.31
CA GLN A 100 19.14 -8.75 23.15
C GLN A 100 19.59 -7.32 23.48
N PRO A 101 19.46 -6.85 24.74
CA PRO A 101 18.94 -7.58 25.90
C PRO A 101 17.44 -7.94 25.78
N ALA A 102 17.00 -8.95 26.52
CA ALA A 102 15.59 -9.34 26.61
C ALA A 102 14.72 -8.12 26.94
N SER A 103 13.80 -7.78 26.05
CA SER A 103 13.02 -6.55 26.09
C SER A 103 11.60 -6.80 25.59
N LYS A 104 10.64 -6.03 26.10
CA LYS A 104 9.27 -6.07 25.57
C LYS A 104 9.24 -5.47 24.16
N PHE A 105 8.44 -6.05 23.29
CA PHE A 105 8.23 -5.54 21.94
C PHE A 105 6.74 -5.58 21.56
N GLN A 106 6.38 -4.94 20.46
CA GLN A 106 5.04 -5.00 19.87
C GLN A 106 5.15 -5.36 18.40
N ILE A 107 4.09 -5.94 17.84
CA ILE A 107 3.96 -6.20 16.41
C ILE A 107 2.82 -5.35 15.88
N GLU A 108 3.11 -4.51 14.89
CA GLU A 108 2.11 -3.75 14.16
C GLU A 108 1.99 -4.32 12.76
N ILE A 109 0.79 -4.79 12.40
CA ILE A 109 0.52 -5.37 11.08
C ILE A 109 -0.11 -4.29 10.21
N PHE A 110 0.55 -3.96 9.12
CA PHE A 110 0.07 -3.01 8.14
C PHE A 110 -0.34 -3.73 6.85
N ARG A 111 -1.41 -3.25 6.21
CA ARG A 111 -1.73 -3.56 4.83
C ARG A 111 -1.27 -2.39 3.97
N THR A 112 -0.45 -2.64 2.96
CA THR A 112 0.00 -1.62 2.02
C THR A 112 -1.10 -1.28 1.01
N GLY A 113 -1.14 -0.02 0.54
CA GLY A 113 -2.19 0.43 -0.38
C GLY A 113 -2.25 1.95 -0.52
N TYR A 114 -3.23 2.45 -1.28
CA TYR A 114 -3.33 3.89 -1.56
C TYR A 114 -3.72 4.71 -0.32
N TYR A 115 -4.82 4.34 0.35
CA TYR A 115 -5.35 5.00 1.57
C TYR A 115 -5.21 6.53 1.58
N GLY A 116 -5.70 7.20 0.51
CA GLY A 116 -5.62 8.64 0.35
C GLY A 116 -4.19 9.20 0.20
N GLY A 117 -3.25 8.39 -0.28
CA GLY A 117 -1.85 8.75 -0.46
C GLY A 117 -0.92 8.41 0.72
N ARG A 118 -1.42 7.78 1.80
CA ARG A 118 -0.62 7.47 3.00
C ARG A 118 0.23 6.20 2.89
N GLY A 119 -0.08 5.32 1.93
CA GLY A 119 0.76 4.17 1.56
C GLY A 119 0.48 2.86 2.32
N ALA A 120 -0.14 2.92 3.50
CA ALA A 120 -0.58 1.73 4.23
C ALA A 120 -1.74 2.05 5.19
N ARG A 121 -2.38 1.01 5.73
CA ARG A 121 -3.33 1.07 6.84
C ARG A 121 -2.87 0.13 7.93
N LEU A 122 -2.92 0.59 9.18
CA LEU A 122 -2.75 -0.27 10.34
C LEU A 122 -3.94 -1.23 10.45
N VAL A 123 -3.66 -2.54 10.44
CA VAL A 123 -4.66 -3.61 10.56
C VAL A 123 -4.86 -4.00 12.01
N THR A 124 -3.76 -4.22 12.73
CA THR A 124 -3.81 -4.58 14.16
C THR A 124 -2.48 -4.30 14.85
N LYS A 125 -2.52 -4.21 16.18
CA LYS A 125 -1.35 -4.16 17.06
C LYS A 125 -1.42 -5.34 18.01
N LEU A 126 -0.31 -6.02 18.20
CA LEU A 126 -0.15 -7.13 19.13
C LEU A 126 0.93 -6.77 20.15
N GLY A 127 0.62 -6.94 21.43
CA GLY A 127 1.57 -6.74 22.52
C GLY A 127 1.11 -5.72 23.57
N PRO A 128 2.01 -5.35 24.50
CA PRO A 128 3.42 -5.74 24.54
C PRO A 128 3.64 -7.25 24.76
N LEU A 129 4.61 -7.83 24.06
CA LEU A 129 5.05 -9.22 24.15
C LEU A 129 6.41 -9.26 24.83
N GLU A 130 6.65 -10.25 25.69
CA GLU A 130 7.95 -10.46 26.32
C GLU A 130 8.94 -11.05 25.29
N GLY A 131 10.01 -10.32 24.98
CA GLY A 131 11.08 -10.77 24.10
C GLY A 131 12.18 -11.50 24.87
N GLN A 132 12.77 -12.49 24.21
CA GLN A 132 13.92 -13.24 24.73
C GLN A 132 14.99 -13.37 23.65
N THR A 133 16.23 -13.59 24.06
CA THR A 133 17.31 -13.86 23.11
C THR A 133 17.19 -15.28 22.59
N GLN A 134 17.16 -15.43 21.27
CA GLN A 134 17.25 -16.74 20.61
C GLN A 134 18.72 -17.10 20.32
N PRO A 135 19.11 -18.39 20.39
CA PRO A 135 20.46 -18.81 20.06
C PRO A 135 20.77 -18.53 18.58
N THR A 136 22.02 -18.17 18.29
CA THR A 136 22.46 -18.07 16.89
C THR A 136 22.56 -19.50 16.34
N PRO A 137 21.97 -19.80 15.17
CA PRO A 137 22.11 -21.12 14.57
C PRO A 137 23.57 -21.33 14.13
N GLU A 138 24.09 -22.54 14.38
CA GLU A 138 25.39 -22.94 13.86
C GLU A 138 25.31 -23.19 12.35
N PRO A 139 26.30 -22.76 11.56
CA PRO A 139 26.37 -23.12 10.14
C PRO A 139 26.41 -24.64 9.95
N ASP A 140 25.59 -25.16 9.04
CA ASP A 140 25.65 -26.56 8.61
C ASP A 140 26.48 -26.71 7.33
N GLU A 141 26.83 -27.94 6.95
CA GLU A 141 27.63 -28.22 5.73
C GLU A 141 26.98 -27.70 4.44
N ARG A 142 25.65 -27.47 4.42
CA ARG A 142 24.90 -26.96 3.27
C ARG A 142 24.95 -25.44 3.16
N THR A 143 25.19 -24.76 4.27
CA THR A 143 25.16 -23.29 4.40
C THR A 143 26.56 -22.69 4.62
N MET A 144 27.61 -23.53 4.57
CA MET A 144 29.02 -23.13 4.48
C MET A 144 29.45 -22.84 3.04
#